data_AF-A0A4R2H840-F1
#
_entry.id   AF-A0A4R2H840-F1
#
_cell.length_a   1.000
_cell.length_b   1.000
_cell.length_c   1.000
_cell.angle_alpha   90.00
_cell.angle_beta   90.00
_cell.angle_gamma   90.00
#
_symmetry.space_group_name_H-M   'P 1'
#
loop_
_entity.id
_entity.type
_entity.pdbx_description
1 polymer ?
#
loop_
_entity_poly.entity_id
_entity_poly.type
_entity_poly.pdbx_seq_one_letter_code
_entity_poly.pdbx_strand_id
1 'polypeptide(L)'
;MNIQIMNQYGISFNKKVNGVIETGSNSIELTNYLYLYSRYKPSLEEFISAIDLALNGQFDSIDEDDKVWSQELGYDMYIGTILDESTFELYLADHYEETVKIYPLIDVREIFNSLLEFIQ
;
A
#
# COMPACT_ATOMS: atom_id res chain seq x y z
N MET A 1 -10.55 -10.73 5.62
CA MET A 1 -9.11 -10.57 5.38
C MET A 1 -8.67 -11.70 4.46
N ASN A 2 -7.82 -11.42 3.48
CA ASN A 2 -7.30 -12.46 2.59
C ASN A 2 -6.06 -13.12 3.21
N ILE A 3 -6.24 -14.24 3.92
CA ILE A 3 -5.14 -14.91 4.64
C ILE A 3 -4.07 -15.44 3.69
N GLN A 4 -4.46 -15.88 2.49
CA GLN A 4 -3.51 -16.40 1.51
C GLN A 4 -2.54 -15.31 1.05
N ILE A 5 -3.05 -14.12 0.71
CA ILE A 5 -2.19 -13.01 0.28
C ILE A 5 -1.29 -12.53 1.42
N MET A 6 -1.83 -12.48 2.65
CA MET A 6 -1.04 -12.07 3.80
C MET A 6 0.14 -13.02 4.03
N ASN A 7 -0.09 -14.34 3.96
CA ASN A 7 0.98 -15.32 4.11
C ASN A 7 2.04 -15.23 3.00
N GLN A 8 1.62 -14.96 1.75
CA GLN A 8 2.54 -14.80 0.61
C GLN A 8 3.56 -13.67 0.84
N TYR A 9 3.11 -12.55 1.39
CA TYR A 9 3.95 -11.37 1.62
C TYR A 9 4.48 -11.24 3.06
N GLY A 10 4.25 -12.25 3.91
CA GLY A 10 4.64 -12.25 5.32
C GLY A 10 3.92 -11.17 6.15
N ILE A 11 2.71 -10.79 5.74
CA ILE A 11 1.98 -9.66 6.32
C ILE A 11 1.35 -10.04 7.66
N SER A 12 1.53 -9.16 8.65
CA SER A 12 0.87 -9.25 9.95
C SER A 12 0.34 -7.89 10.39
N PHE A 13 -0.83 -7.89 11.02
CA PHE A 13 -1.41 -6.70 11.65
C PHE A 13 -1.66 -6.98 13.13
N ASN A 14 -1.23 -6.07 14.01
CA ASN A 14 -1.45 -6.18 15.45
C ASN A 14 -1.89 -4.83 16.01
N LYS A 15 -2.90 -4.84 16.90
CA LYS A 15 -3.38 -3.62 17.57
C LYS A 15 -2.86 -3.59 19.00
N LYS A 16 -2.05 -2.59 19.34
CA LYS A 16 -1.56 -2.36 20.71
C LYS A 16 -2.68 -1.88 21.61
N VAL A 17 -2.44 -2.00 22.93
CA VAL A 17 -3.34 -1.52 23.99
C VAL A 17 -3.67 -0.02 23.85
N ASN A 18 -2.72 0.78 23.34
CA ASN A 18 -2.91 2.22 23.10
C ASN A 18 -3.59 2.54 21.74
N GLY A 19 -4.10 1.53 21.03
CA GLY A 19 -4.78 1.69 19.74
C GLY A 19 -3.85 1.80 18.53
N VAL A 20 -2.53 1.87 18.73
CA VAL A 20 -1.55 1.90 17.62
C VAL A 20 -1.57 0.57 16.90
N ILE A 21 -1.58 0.62 15.57
CA ILE A 21 -1.47 -0.55 14.70
C ILE A 21 0.00 -0.76 14.36
N GLU A 22 0.48 -1.97 14.60
CA GLU A 22 1.75 -2.48 14.08
C GLU A 22 1.49 -3.31 12.85
N THR A 23 2.32 -3.08 11.84
CA THR A 23 2.35 -3.83 10.59
C THR A 23 3.67 -4.56 10.47
N GLY A 24 3.68 -5.69 9.76
CA GLY A 24 4.86 -6.46 9.42
C GLY A 24 4.70 -7.03 8.03
N SER A 25 5.82 -7.27 7.32
CA SER A 25 5.86 -7.89 6.00
C SER A 25 7.29 -8.35 5.69
N ASN A 26 7.49 -9.03 4.55
CA ASN A 26 8.82 -9.40 4.05
C ASN A 26 9.60 -8.21 3.45
N SER A 27 9.03 -7.00 3.43
CA SER A 27 9.66 -5.76 2.93
C SER A 27 9.54 -4.65 3.96
N ILE A 28 10.64 -3.97 4.28
CA ILE A 28 10.57 -2.84 5.22
C ILE A 28 9.73 -1.69 4.64
N GLU A 29 9.82 -1.47 3.33
CA GLU A 29 9.05 -0.48 2.59
C GLU A 29 7.55 -0.77 2.68
N LEU A 30 7.12 -1.99 2.36
CA LEU A 30 5.71 -2.38 2.48
C LEU A 30 5.23 -2.32 3.93
N THR A 31 6.06 -2.72 4.90
CA THR A 31 5.76 -2.58 6.33
C THR A 31 5.45 -1.14 6.70
N ASN A 32 6.35 -0.21 6.37
CA ASN A 32 6.21 1.20 6.69
C ASN A 32 5.04 1.84 5.92
N TYR A 33 4.87 1.46 4.66
CA TYR A 33 3.78 1.95 3.82
C TYR A 33 2.41 1.52 4.39
N LEU A 34 2.24 0.25 4.77
CA LEU A 34 1.04 -0.24 5.44
C LEU A 34 0.80 0.46 6.79
N TYR A 35 1.87 0.70 7.56
CA TYR A 35 1.78 1.43 8.83
C TYR A 35 1.22 2.84 8.61
N LEU A 36 1.71 3.56 7.60
CA LEU A 36 1.27 4.92 7.30
C LEU A 36 -0.22 4.96 6.91
N TYR A 37 -0.66 4.06 6.04
CA TYR A 37 -2.08 3.95 5.67
C TYR A 37 -2.99 3.51 6.83
N SER A 38 -2.48 2.74 7.79
CA SER A 38 -3.25 2.34 8.98
C SER A 38 -3.67 3.51 9.87
N ARG A 39 -3.01 4.67 9.73
CA ARG A 39 -3.22 5.85 10.60
C ARG A 39 -4.37 6.75 10.13
N TYR A 40 -4.76 6.68 8.86
CA TYR A 40 -5.78 7.55 8.31
C TYR A 40 -6.65 6.82 7.28
N LYS A 41 -7.80 6.33 7.76
CA LYS A 41 -8.76 5.55 6.98
C LYS A 41 -9.21 6.22 5.67
N PRO A 42 -9.53 7.53 5.59
CA PRO A 42 -9.94 8.14 4.33
C PRO A 42 -8.89 8.03 3.23
N SER A 43 -7.61 8.26 3.53
CA SER A 43 -6.53 8.09 2.54
C SER A 43 -6.37 6.64 2.09
N LEU A 44 -6.60 5.66 2.98
CA LEU A 44 -6.64 4.24 2.62
C LEU A 44 -7.79 3.92 1.67
N GLU A 45 -8.99 4.46 1.92
CA GLU A 45 -10.16 4.27 1.06
C GLU A 45 -9.97 4.91 -0.32
N GLU A 46 -9.37 6.11 -0.38
CA GLU A 46 -9.02 6.80 -1.62
C GLU A 46 -7.99 6.01 -2.43
N PHE A 47 -6.94 5.50 -1.78
CA PHE A 47 -5.92 4.68 -2.44
C PHE A 47 -6.49 3.39 -3.02
N ILE A 48 -7.33 2.68 -2.26
CA ILE A 48 -8.04 1.48 -2.76
C ILE A 48 -8.92 1.85 -3.96
N SER A 49 -9.59 3.00 -3.92
CA SER A 49 -10.45 3.46 -5.02
C SER A 49 -9.64 3.71 -6.31
N ALA A 50 -8.44 4.30 -6.20
CA ALA A 50 -7.55 4.48 -7.35
C ALA A 50 -7.06 3.14 -7.93
N ILE A 51 -6.73 2.18 -7.07
CA ILE A 51 -6.38 0.82 -7.49
C ILE A 51 -7.56 0.15 -8.22
N ASP A 52 -8.77 0.30 -7.70
CA ASP A 52 -9.98 -0.27 -8.30
C ASP A 52 -10.26 0.31 -9.69
N LEU A 53 -10.04 1.62 -9.90
CA LEU A 53 -10.14 2.23 -11.23
C LEU A 53 -9.15 1.61 -12.21
N ALA A 54 -7.89 1.47 -11.81
CA ALA A 54 -6.85 0.87 -12.65
C ALA A 54 -7.17 -0.60 -13.00
N LEU A 55 -7.56 -1.41 -12.01
CA LEU A 55 -7.93 -2.82 -12.23
C LEU A 55 -9.18 -3.00 -13.10
N ASN A 56 -10.06 -1.99 -13.18
CA ASN A 56 -11.24 -2.00 -14.04
C ASN A 56 -10.96 -1.48 -15.47
N GLY A 57 -9.70 -1.33 -15.85
CA GLY A 57 -9.31 -0.88 -17.18
C GLY A 57 -9.50 0.62 -17.41
N GLN A 58 -9.50 1.41 -16.32
CA GLN A 58 -9.68 2.87 -16.37
C GLN A 58 -8.40 3.62 -15.98
N PHE A 59 -7.23 2.99 -16.15
CA PHE A 59 -5.94 3.58 -15.79
C PHE A 59 -5.71 4.96 -16.43
N ASP A 60 -6.07 5.12 -17.71
CA ASP A 60 -5.96 6.39 -18.45
C ASP A 60 -6.93 7.48 -17.94
N SER A 61 -7.92 7.10 -17.12
CA SER A 61 -8.88 8.03 -16.51
C SER A 61 -8.47 8.49 -15.12
N ILE A 62 -7.39 7.93 -14.56
CA ILE A 62 -6.83 8.35 -13.27
C ILE A 62 -5.98 9.60 -13.53
N ASP A 63 -6.17 10.64 -12.74
CA ASP A 63 -5.34 11.84 -12.80
C ASP A 63 -3.88 11.48 -12.49
N GLU A 64 -2.91 12.16 -13.12
CA GLU A 64 -1.48 11.83 -12.95
C GLU A 64 -1.03 11.88 -11.48
N ASP A 65 -1.58 12.81 -10.70
CA ASP A 65 -1.30 12.94 -9.27
C ASP A 65 -1.87 11.75 -8.47
N ASP A 66 -2.97 11.13 -8.92
CA ASP A 66 -3.61 9.96 -8.30
C ASP A 66 -2.97 8.62 -8.75
N LYS A 67 -1.97 8.67 -9.64
CA LYS A 67 -1.12 7.51 -9.96
C LYS A 67 0.06 7.38 -9.00
N VAL A 68 0.43 8.46 -8.29
CA VAL A 68 1.62 8.52 -7.42
C VAL A 68 1.24 8.86 -5.98
N TRP A 69 1.40 7.89 -5.09
CA TRP A 69 0.97 7.95 -3.70
C TRP A 69 2.17 8.01 -2.76
N SER A 70 2.50 9.23 -2.30
CA SER A 70 3.63 9.47 -1.40
C SER A 70 3.19 9.48 0.07
N GLN A 71 3.98 8.85 0.95
CA GLN A 71 3.73 8.78 2.39
C GLN A 71 5.00 9.12 3.18
N GLU A 72 4.88 10.00 4.16
CA GLU A 72 6.00 10.52 4.96
C GLU A 72 6.13 9.82 6.32
N LEU A 73 7.34 9.38 6.65
CA LEU A 73 7.71 8.87 7.97
C LEU A 73 9.01 9.53 8.46
N GLY A 74 8.88 10.65 9.15
CA GLY A 74 10.04 11.41 9.62
C GLY A 74 10.74 12.10 8.45
N TYR A 75 11.96 11.67 8.13
CA TYR A 75 12.68 12.17 6.95
C TYR A 75 12.54 11.26 5.72
N ASP A 76 11.94 10.08 5.89
CA ASP A 76 11.79 9.10 4.82
C ASP A 76 10.48 9.34 4.06
N MET A 77 10.54 9.26 2.73
CA MET A 77 9.39 9.34 1.83
C MET A 77 9.21 8.03 1.07
N TYR A 78 8.15 7.30 1.37
CA TYR A 78 7.77 6.06 0.68
C TYR A 78 6.81 6.40 -0.45
N ILE A 79 7.13 5.97 -1.67
CA ILE A 79 6.35 6.29 -2.86
C ILE A 79 5.81 5.01 -3.46
N GLY A 80 4.48 4.96 -3.59
CA GLY A 80 3.77 3.92 -4.31
C GLY A 80 3.25 4.45 -5.64
N THR A 81 3.47 3.73 -6.73
CA THR A 81 3.05 4.17 -8.07
C THR A 81 2.25 3.09 -8.77
N ILE A 82 1.04 3.44 -9.22
CA ILE A 82 0.26 2.60 -10.14
C ILE A 82 0.85 2.82 -11.54
N LEU A 83 1.54 1.83 -12.07
CA LEU A 83 2.23 1.95 -13.37
C LEU A 83 1.32 1.63 -14.55
N ASP A 84 0.39 0.69 -14.34
CA ASP A 84 -0.59 0.24 -15.32
C ASP A 84 -1.74 -0.53 -14.61
N GLU A 85 -2.63 -1.16 -15.39
CA GLU A 85 -3.78 -1.94 -14.91
C GLU A 85 -3.42 -3.20 -14.10
N SER A 86 -2.14 -3.54 -13.99
CA SER A 86 -1.64 -4.79 -13.40
C SER A 86 -0.43 -4.62 -12.49
N THR A 87 0.24 -3.47 -12.51
CA THR A 87 1.55 -3.28 -11.89
C THR A 87 1.56 -2.11 -10.91
N PHE A 88 2.10 -2.37 -9.72
CA PHE A 88 2.36 -1.36 -8.70
C PHE A 88 3.83 -1.36 -8.30
N GLU A 89 4.43 -0.19 -8.19
CA GLU A 89 5.81 0.01 -7.72
C GLU A 89 5.81 0.62 -6.32
N LEU A 90 6.71 0.18 -5.45
CA LEU A 90 6.94 0.77 -4.13
C LEU A 90 8.43 0.93 -3.87
N TYR A 91 8.84 2.11 -3.41
CA TYR A 91 10.24 2.43 -3.11
C TYR A 91 10.38 3.53 -2.06
N LEU A 92 11.59 3.69 -1.53
CA LEU A 92 12.01 4.85 -0.74
C LEU A 92 12.65 5.88 -1.67
N ALA A 93 12.14 7.13 -1.65
CA ALA A 93 12.50 8.17 -2.62
C ALA A 93 14.01 8.38 -2.78
N ASP A 94 14.74 8.46 -1.66
CA ASP A 94 16.19 8.71 -1.66
C ASP A 94 17.05 7.48 -2.01
N HIS A 95 16.43 6.29 -2.11
CA HIS A 95 17.12 5.01 -2.31
C HIS A 95 16.40 4.14 -3.36
N TYR A 96 15.92 4.75 -4.45
CA TYR A 96 15.12 4.10 -5.49
C TYR A 96 15.71 2.75 -5.95
N GLU A 97 16.93 2.77 -6.47
CA GLU A 97 17.60 1.58 -7.05
C GLU A 97 17.76 0.42 -6.06
N GLU A 98 17.83 0.71 -4.76
CA GLU A 98 18.05 -0.29 -3.71
C GLU A 98 16.75 -0.84 -3.14
N THR A 99 15.67 -0.07 -3.22
CA THR A 99 14.42 -0.33 -2.49
C THR A 99 13.22 -0.62 -3.39
N VAL A 100 13.33 -0.36 -4.69
CA VAL A 100 12.24 -0.57 -5.64
C VAL A 100 11.76 -2.03 -5.65
N LYS A 101 10.45 -2.19 -5.44
CA LYS A 101 9.76 -3.47 -5.54
C LYS A 101 8.50 -3.34 -6.36
N ILE A 102 8.29 -4.33 -7.23
CA ILE A 102 7.13 -4.44 -8.10
C ILE A 102 6.18 -5.48 -7.53
N TYR A 103 4.90 -5.12 -7.46
CA TYR A 103 3.82 -5.97 -6.98
C TYR A 103 2.73 -6.06 -8.05
N PRO A 104 2.07 -7.23 -8.18
CA PRO A 104 0.81 -7.30 -8.91
C PRO A 104 -0.22 -6.38 -8.25
N LEU A 105 -0.86 -5.51 -9.03
CA LEU A 105 -1.79 -4.50 -8.52
C LEU A 105 -3.00 -5.15 -7.81
N ILE A 106 -3.43 -6.32 -8.26
CA ILE A 106 -4.48 -7.11 -7.60
C ILE A 106 -4.07 -7.55 -6.19
N ASP A 107 -2.80 -7.89 -5.99
CA ASP A 107 -2.28 -8.30 -4.68
C ASP A 107 -2.26 -7.08 -3.74
N VAL A 108 -1.85 -5.91 -4.25
CA VAL A 108 -1.89 -4.65 -3.51
C VAL A 108 -3.33 -4.36 -3.07
N ARG A 109 -4.31 -4.43 -3.99
CA ARG A 109 -5.73 -4.25 -3.65
C ARG A 109 -6.17 -5.15 -2.50
N GLU A 110 -5.82 -6.44 -2.53
CA GLU A 110 -6.20 -7.43 -1.52
C GLU A 110 -5.53 -7.19 -0.16
N ILE A 111 -4.25 -6.80 -0.18
CA ILE A 111 -3.48 -6.44 1.01
C ILE A 111 -4.12 -5.22 1.71
N PHE A 112 -4.38 -4.16 0.94
CA PHE A 112 -4.90 -2.91 1.49
C PHE A 112 -6.38 -3.02 1.91
N ASN A 113 -7.19 -3.83 1.22
CA ASN A 113 -8.52 -4.20 1.71
C ASN A 113 -8.45 -5.01 3.03
N SER A 114 -7.47 -5.90 3.16
CA SER A 114 -7.26 -6.64 4.42
C SER A 114 -6.85 -5.70 5.56
N LEU A 115 -6.07 -4.66 5.28
CA LEU A 115 -5.79 -3.61 6.25
C LEU A 115 -7.05 -2.81 6.60
N LEU A 116 -7.84 -2.40 5.59
CA LEU A 116 -9.08 -1.66 5.80
C LEU A 116 -10.05 -2.43 6.70
N GLU A 117 -10.24 -3.72 6.45
CA GLU A 117 -11.06 -4.60 7.29
C GLU A 117 -10.52 -4.72 8.73
N PHE A 118 -9.19 -4.75 8.90
CA PHE A 118 -8.56 -4.85 10.22
C PHE A 118 -8.73 -3.58 11.08
N ILE A 119 -8.77 -2.39 10.46
CA ILE A 119 -8.86 -1.12 11.19
C ILE A 119 -10.30 -0.66 11.45
N GLN A 120 -11.30 -1.33 10.86
CA GLN A 120 -12.73 -1.02 11.03
C GLN A 120 -13.26 -1.31 12.44
#